data_AF-A0A212FFE9-F1
#
_entry.id   AF-A0A212FFE9-F1
#
_cell.length_a   1.000
_cell.length_b   1.000
_cell.length_c   1.000
_cell.angle_alpha   90.00
_cell.angle_beta   90.00
_cell.angle_gamma   90.00
#
_symmetry.space_group_name_H-M   'P 1'
#
loop_
_entity.id
_entity.type
_entity.pdbx_description
1 polymer ?
#
loop_
_entity_poly.entity_id
_entity_poly.type
_entity_poly.pdbx_seq_one_letter_code
_entity_poly.pdbx_strand_id
1 'polypeptide(L)'
;MHYNPETETYRATTLNFFIAPVHHHFKADDVVVPDIPGMFTTMIAKGKPLFIEARHFSDPLYYAKIMGYDKPLDFKLGEPQDNENKTS
;
A
#
# COMPACT_ATOMS: atom_id res chain seq x y z
N MET A 1 -5.54 -8.90 7.29
CA MET A 1 -6.28 -7.78 6.68
C MET A 1 -7.67 -8.27 6.30
N HIS A 2 -8.71 -7.45 6.46
CA HIS A 2 -10.06 -7.80 6.02
C HIS A 2 -10.58 -6.74 5.05
N TYR A 3 -11.25 -7.16 3.98
CA TYR A 3 -11.90 -6.26 3.01
C TYR A 3 -13.41 -6.51 3.03
N ASN A 4 -14.19 -5.44 3.14
CA ASN A 4 -15.65 -5.49 3.00
C ASN A 4 -16.02 -5.00 1.59
N PRO A 5 -16.53 -5.86 0.70
CA PRO A 5 -16.90 -5.48 -0.67
C PRO A 5 -18.12 -4.57 -0.75
N GLU A 6 -19.06 -4.61 0.20
CA GLU A 6 -20.28 -3.78 0.18
C GLU A 6 -19.96 -2.31 0.45
N THR A 7 -18.97 -2.05 1.30
CA THR A 7 -18.57 -0.69 1.72
C THR A 7 -17.21 -0.26 1.14
N GLU A 8 -16.59 -1.14 0.36
CA GLU A 8 -15.24 -1.00 -0.20
C GLU A 8 -14.18 -0.59 0.84
N THR A 9 -14.32 -1.08 2.06
CA THR A 9 -13.50 -0.65 3.20
C THR A 9 -12.59 -1.77 3.66
N TYR A 10 -11.31 -1.43 3.86
CA TYR A 10 -10.32 -2.29 4.48
C TYR A 10 -10.29 -2.07 5.99
N ARG A 11 -10.05 -3.15 6.74
CA ARG A 11 -9.77 -3.14 8.17
C ARG A 11 -8.42 -3.81 8.42
N ALA A 12 -7.41 -3.00 8.74
CA ALA A 12 -6.15 -3.47 9.29
C ALA A 12 -6.25 -3.59 10.81
N THR A 13 -5.71 -4.67 11.37
CA THR A 13 -5.57 -4.84 12.82
C THR A 13 -4.09 -4.87 13.15
N THR A 14 -3.65 -3.92 13.98
CA THR A 14 -2.29 -3.90 14.54
C THR A 14 -2.38 -4.11 16.05
N LEU A 15 -1.25 -4.44 16.68
CA LEU A 15 -1.14 -4.45 18.14
C LEU A 15 -0.42 -3.17 18.59
N ASN A 16 -0.94 -2.50 19.62
CA ASN A 16 -0.26 -1.38 20.24
C ASN A 16 0.76 -1.84 21.29
N PHE A 17 1.38 -0.90 21.99
CA PHE A 17 2.38 -1.18 23.04
C PHE A 17 1.86 -2.12 24.15
N PHE A 18 0.55 -2.08 24.43
CA PHE A 18 -0.08 -2.95 25.43
C PHE A 18 -0.61 -4.26 24.87
N ILE A 19 -0.19 -4.66 23.66
CA ILE A 19 -0.65 -5.87 22.96
C ILE A 19 -2.18 -5.82 22.73
N ALA A 20 -2.78 -4.63 22.78
CA ALA A 20 -4.21 -4.46 22.51
C ALA A 20 -4.44 -4.28 21.00
N PRO A 21 -5.48 -4.92 20.43
CA PRO A 21 -5.81 -4.73 19.03
C PRO A 21 -6.28 -3.30 18.76
N VAL A 22 -5.72 -2.71 17.71
CA VAL A 22 -6.14 -1.41 17.16
C VAL A 22 -6.59 -1.63 15.73
N HIS A 23 -7.78 -1.15 15.41
CA HIS A 23 -8.36 -1.25 14.07
C HIS A 23 -8.19 0.05 13.29
N HIS A 24 -7.69 -0.06 12.06
CA HIS A 24 -7.57 1.06 11.13
C HIS A 24 -8.47 0.79 9.93
N HIS A 25 -9.37 1.74 9.65
CA HIS A 25 -10.35 1.64 8.56
C HIS A 25 -10.06 2.67 7.46
N PHE A 26 -9.92 2.20 6.23
CA PHE A 26 -9.54 3.01 5.08
C PHE A 26 -10.04 2.39 3.77
N LYS A 27 -10.15 3.19 2.72
CA LYS A 27 -10.41 2.76 1.35
C LYS A 27 -9.11 2.69 0.55
N ALA A 28 -9.10 2.05 -0.61
CA ALA A 28 -7.92 2.01 -1.48
C ALA A 28 -7.42 3.41 -1.86
N ASP A 29 -8.32 4.37 -2.09
CA ASP A 29 -7.95 5.74 -2.43
C ASP A 29 -7.34 6.55 -1.26
N ASP A 30 -7.44 6.05 -0.03
CA ASP A 30 -6.80 6.66 1.14
C ASP A 30 -5.34 6.20 1.33
N VAL A 31 -4.82 5.36 0.42
CA VAL A 31 -3.55 4.66 0.54
C VAL A 31 -2.53 5.21 -0.44
N VAL A 32 -1.32 5.47 0.07
CA VAL A 32 -0.13 5.76 -0.73
C VAL A 32 0.79 4.55 -0.67
N VAL A 33 1.05 3.95 -1.83
CA VAL A 33 2.02 2.86 -2.01
C VAL A 33 3.34 3.42 -2.57
N PRO A 34 4.49 2.79 -2.34
CA PRO A 34 5.75 3.24 -2.92
C PRO A 34 5.81 2.93 -4.41
N ASP A 35 6.63 3.70 -5.13
CA ASP A 35 6.77 3.61 -6.60
C ASP A 35 7.21 2.23 -7.08
N ILE A 36 8.05 1.55 -6.30
CA ILE A 36 8.54 0.19 -6.61
C ILE A 36 8.05 -0.76 -5.51
N PRO A 37 6.94 -1.47 -5.72
CA PRO A 37 6.47 -2.48 -4.79
C PRO A 37 7.30 -3.77 -4.91
N GLY A 38 7.57 -4.42 -3.78
CA GLY A 38 8.19 -5.74 -3.69
C GLY A 38 7.20 -6.87 -3.34
N MET A 39 7.72 -8.05 -2.99
CA MET A 39 6.91 -9.16 -2.45
C MET A 39 6.13 -8.75 -1.17
N PHE A 40 6.71 -7.81 -0.43
CA PHE A 40 6.10 -7.08 0.67
C PHE A 40 6.45 -5.59 0.53
N THR A 41 5.67 -4.72 1.16
CA THR A 41 5.94 -3.28 1.16
C THR A 41 5.37 -2.58 2.39
N THR A 42 5.73 -1.31 2.58
CA THR A 42 5.05 -0.41 3.51
C THR A 42 4.21 0.57 2.73
N MET A 43 2.94 0.70 3.11
CA MET A 43 2.02 1.70 2.56
C MET A 43 1.62 2.69 3.65
N ILE A 44 1.19 3.89 3.26
CA ILE A 44 0.63 4.89 4.18
C ILE A 44 -0.89 4.93 3.99
N ALA A 45 -1.66 4.50 4.98
CA ALA A 45 -3.12 4.56 4.96
C ALA A 45 -3.61 5.64 5.93
N LYS A 46 -4.26 6.71 5.42
CA LYS A 46 -4.69 7.87 6.23
C LYS A 46 -3.59 8.40 7.16
N GLY A 47 -2.37 8.52 6.63
CA GLY A 47 -1.20 9.00 7.38
C GLY A 47 -0.55 7.97 8.32
N LYS A 48 -1.03 6.72 8.35
CA LYS A 48 -0.44 5.64 9.17
C LYS A 48 0.36 4.66 8.32
N PRO A 49 1.66 4.45 8.61
CA PRO A 49 2.44 3.42 7.93
C PRO A 49 1.99 2.02 8.35
N LEU A 50 1.77 1.15 7.36
CA LEU A 50 1.37 -0.24 7.54
C LEU A 50 2.24 -1.14 6.65
N PHE A 51 2.84 -2.15 7.25
CA PHE A 51 3.50 -3.23 6.53
C PHE A 51 2.45 -4.18 5.94
N ILE A 52 2.55 -4.47 4.64
CA ILE A 52 1.62 -5.33 3.92
C ILE A 52 2.34 -6.34 3.02
N GLU A 53 1.72 -7.52 2.89
CA GLU A 53 2.04 -8.51 1.88
C GLU A 53 0.75 -9.22 1.43
N ALA A 54 0.76 -9.84 0.25
CA ALA A 54 -0.42 -10.48 -0.32
C ALA A 54 -1.03 -11.56 0.59
N ARG A 55 -0.19 -12.28 1.35
CA ARG A 55 -0.61 -13.35 2.28
C ARG A 55 -1.43 -12.85 3.47
N HIS A 56 -1.44 -11.54 3.73
CA HIS A 56 -2.29 -10.95 4.77
C HIS A 56 -3.77 -10.88 4.38
N PHE A 57 -4.11 -11.19 3.14
CA PHE A 57 -5.45 -11.09 2.57
C PHE A 57 -6.01 -12.49 2.28
N SER A 58 -7.31 -12.67 2.49
CA SER A 58 -7.99 -13.92 2.14
C SER A 58 -8.11 -14.13 0.63
N ASP A 59 -8.17 -13.03 -0.12
CA ASP A 59 -8.21 -13.01 -1.58
C ASP A 59 -7.06 -12.10 -2.08
N PRO A 60 -6.12 -12.63 -2.88
CA PRO A 60 -5.06 -11.84 -3.50
C PRO A 60 -5.56 -10.65 -4.33
N LEU A 61 -6.78 -10.69 -4.86
CA LEU A 61 -7.36 -9.56 -5.60
C LEU A 61 -7.59 -8.35 -4.71
N TYR A 62 -7.84 -8.53 -3.42
CA TYR A 62 -7.97 -7.41 -2.49
C TYR A 62 -6.63 -6.72 -2.22
N TYR A 63 -5.53 -7.47 -2.31
CA TYR A 63 -4.17 -6.91 -2.34
C TYR A 63 -3.91 -6.19 -3.68
N ALA A 64 -4.30 -6.77 -4.81
CA ALA A 64 -4.13 -6.10 -6.11
C ALA A 64 -4.86 -4.75 -6.18
N LYS A 65 -6.10 -4.68 -5.65
CA LYS A 65 -6.91 -3.44 -5.60
C LYS A 65 -6.28 -2.34 -4.74
N ILE A 66 -5.74 -2.67 -3.56
CA ILE A 66 -5.08 -1.67 -2.71
C ILE A 66 -3.76 -1.18 -3.32
N MET A 67 -3.06 -2.05 -4.06
CA MET A 67 -1.86 -1.69 -4.81
C MET A 67 -2.15 -0.91 -6.09
N GLY A 68 -3.41 -0.78 -6.49
CA GLY A 68 -3.83 -0.10 -7.71
C GLY A 68 -3.54 -0.86 -9.00
N TYR A 69 -3.31 -2.18 -8.93
CA TYR A 69 -3.03 -3.03 -10.10
C TYR A 69 -4.27 -3.26 -10.98
N ASP A 70 -5.45 -2.95 -10.48
CA ASP A 70 -6.72 -2.95 -11.20
C ASP A 70 -6.95 -1.67 -12.03
N LYS A 71 -6.20 -0.60 -11.73
CA LYS A 71 -6.28 0.67 -12.46
C LYS A 71 -5.39 0.61 -13.71
N PRO A 72 -5.77 1.28 -14.81
CA PRO A 72 -4.90 1.40 -15.98
C PRO A 72 -3.57 2.04 -15.55
N LEU A 73 -2.47 1.42 -15.97
CA LEU A 73 -1.13 1.86 -15.59
C LEU A 73 -0.83 3.21 -16.24
N ASP A 74 -0.79 4.27 -15.43
CA ASP A 74 -0.32 5.58 -15.86
C ASP A 74 1.22 5.53 -15.84
N PHE A 75 1.82 5.19 -16.98
CA PHE A 75 3.27 5.06 -17.13
C PHE A 75 3.95 6.41 -16.92
N LYS A 76 4.24 6.75 -15.67
CA LYS A 76 5.27 7.73 -15.34
C LYS A 76 6.61 7.01 -15.41
N LEU A 77 7.12 6.87 -16.63
CA LEU A 77 8.53 6.54 -16.86
C LEU A 77 9.33 7.56 -16.05
N GLY A 78 9.95 7.11 -14.96
CA GLY A 78 10.79 7.96 -14.14
C GLY A 78 11.78 8.68 -15.04
N GLU A 79 11.78 10.01 -14.99
CA GLU A 79 12.77 10.79 -15.72
C GLU A 79 14.16 10.28 -15.29
N PRO A 80 15.04 9.93 -16.23
CA PRO A 80 16.40 9.54 -15.87
C PRO A 80 17.03 10.69 -15.10
N GLN A 81 17.49 10.41 -13.87
CA GLN A 81 18.37 11.33 -13.16
C GLN A 81 19.71 11.34 -13.90
N ASP A 82 19.85 12.26 -14.85
CA ASP A 82 21.15 12.63 -15.42
C ASP A 82 22.00 13.26 -14.31
N ASN A 83 22.72 12.41 -13.58
CA ASN A 83 23.82 12.84 -12.73
C ASN A 83 25.03 13.14 -13.64
N GLU A 84 25.00 14.29 -14.33
CA GLU A 84 26.20 14.89 -14.92
C GLU A 84 27.12 15.39 -13.79
N ASN A 85 27.87 14.48 -13.17
CA ASN A 85 29.08 14.85 -12.45
C ASN A 85 30.18 15.16 -13.46
N LYS A 86 30.19 16.40 -13.93
CA LYS A 86 31.27 16.97 -14.72
C LYS A 86 32.47 17.25 -13.82
N THR A 87 33.54 16.51 -14.07
CA THR A 87 34.89 16.67 -13.52
C THR A 87 35.35 18.13 -13.50
N SER A 88 35.99 18.55 -12.41
CA SER A 88 36.97 19.64 -12.38
C SER A 88 38.26 19.13 -11.77
#